data_AF-A0A5S3X2K6-F1
#
_entry.id   AF-A0A5S3X2K6-F1
#
_cell.length_a   1.000
_cell.length_b   1.000
_cell.length_c   1.000
_cell.angle_alpha   90.00
_cell.angle_beta   90.00
_cell.angle_gamma   90.00
#
_symmetry.space_group_name_H-M   'P 1'
#
loop_
_entity.id
_entity.type
_entity.pdbx_description
1 polymer ?
#
loop_
_entity_poly.entity_id
_entity_poly.type
_entity_poly.pdbx_seq_one_letter_code
_entity_poly.pdbx_strand_id
1 'polypeptide(L)'
;MNKRILSLLICTLSATAHAKPLFTPPKLTDNANTSDFVEAKDGSRNEAWVNSDFMVGLDGKPTHILLESEDPRYFGRTELYLKQLNYTVASLNGEKIASSSQFYLRHYKTFTRHSNNNVSTTYTKYFDQTKQLIVGNKLSEAKPALAELTEKYTRNIAEQAYTAWLSSAYFYNIQDWHNYELQLRKATDMHRFLEPDLALMSMQSLMNLELYNKQYGNALHTLLKMRHIKNKQLSRQTVTEFKTQLNEQLAAQPVNTVKSKLVQSRTWRHFLNRSTFSLSADNGSLSTVALYCQNGYQRFSELPVNNYQVPEAYGSCYLAVQGETDTQITYREEGDARFGLYL
;
A
#
# COMPACT_ATOMS: atom_id res chain seq x y z
N MET A 1 -24.28 -44.57 58.28
CA MET A 1 -25.42 -43.78 57.77
C MET A 1 -24.89 -42.39 57.41
N ASN A 2 -25.09 -41.93 56.17
CA ASN A 2 -24.90 -40.57 55.60
C ASN A 2 -24.21 -40.68 54.22
N LYS A 3 -24.98 -40.88 53.15
CA LYS A 3 -25.75 -39.90 52.33
C LYS A 3 -24.86 -39.14 51.34
N ARG A 4 -25.01 -39.58 50.08
CA ARG A 4 -24.56 -38.96 48.82
C ARG A 4 -25.09 -37.54 48.68
N ILE A 5 -24.30 -36.63 48.14
CA ILE A 5 -24.77 -35.48 47.36
C ILE A 5 -23.86 -35.34 46.14
N LEU A 6 -24.38 -35.78 44.98
CA LEU A 6 -23.82 -35.56 43.66
C LEU A 6 -24.37 -34.21 43.17
N SER A 7 -23.54 -33.18 43.10
CA SER A 7 -23.95 -31.88 42.60
C SER A 7 -23.78 -31.84 41.09
N LEU A 8 -24.90 -31.72 40.38
CA LEU A 8 -25.00 -31.50 38.94
C LEU A 8 -24.46 -30.09 38.64
N LEU A 9 -23.31 -29.99 37.95
CA LEU A 9 -22.86 -28.71 37.39
C LEU A 9 -23.62 -28.49 36.08
N ILE A 10 -24.64 -27.62 36.11
CA ILE A 10 -25.31 -27.12 34.92
C ILE A 10 -24.37 -26.10 34.28
N CYS A 11 -23.74 -26.50 33.17
CA CYS A 11 -22.94 -25.62 32.35
C CYS A 11 -23.87 -24.70 31.56
N THR A 12 -24.14 -23.50 32.08
CA THR A 12 -24.83 -22.45 31.34
C THR A 12 -23.91 -21.96 30.21
N LEU A 13 -24.17 -22.37 28.97
CA LEU A 13 -23.62 -21.72 27.78
C LEU A 13 -24.08 -20.25 27.79
N SER A 14 -23.22 -19.36 28.28
CA SER A 14 -23.39 -17.94 28.05
C SER A 14 -23.03 -17.68 26.59
N ALA A 15 -24.02 -17.34 25.78
CA ALA A 15 -23.78 -16.82 24.44
C ALA A 15 -22.93 -15.54 24.59
N THR A 16 -21.69 -15.58 24.14
CA THR A 16 -20.84 -14.40 24.09
C THR A 16 -21.48 -13.43 23.11
N ALA A 17 -22.10 -12.37 23.64
CA ALA A 17 -22.46 -11.21 22.84
C ALA A 17 -21.18 -10.75 22.13
N HIS A 18 -21.14 -10.92 20.80
CA HIS A 18 -19.99 -10.49 20.02
C HIS A 18 -19.93 -8.97 20.12
N ALA A 19 -18.96 -8.45 20.89
CA ALA A 19 -18.74 -7.02 20.98
C ALA A 19 -18.65 -6.44 19.57
N LYS A 20 -19.42 -5.39 19.30
CA LYS A 20 -19.35 -4.70 18.00
C LYS A 20 -17.91 -4.22 17.79
N PRO A 21 -17.36 -4.34 16.58
CA PRO A 21 -16.02 -3.85 16.31
C PRO A 21 -15.96 -2.33 16.55
N LEU A 22 -14.88 -1.88 17.17
CA LEU A 22 -14.63 -0.46 17.48
C LEU A 22 -14.65 0.39 16.20
N PHE A 23 -14.00 -0.09 15.14
CA PHE A 23 -14.02 0.53 13.81
C PHE A 23 -14.46 -0.50 12.76
N THR A 24 -15.37 -0.08 11.87
CA THR A 24 -15.75 -0.83 10.67
C THR A 24 -15.37 0.01 9.45
N PRO A 25 -14.44 -0.45 8.59
CA PRO A 25 -14.02 0.30 7.42
C PRO A 25 -15.12 0.36 6.36
N PRO A 26 -15.07 1.34 5.44
CA PRO A 26 -15.97 1.37 4.31
C PRO A 26 -15.71 0.17 3.38
N LYS A 27 -16.77 -0.37 2.78
CA LYS A 27 -16.69 -1.52 1.87
C LYS A 27 -17.43 -1.21 0.58
N LEU A 28 -16.83 -1.55 -0.55
CA LEU A 28 -17.48 -1.42 -1.85
C LEU A 28 -18.76 -2.27 -1.87
N THR A 29 -19.90 -1.66 -2.15
CA THR A 29 -21.21 -2.34 -2.21
C THR A 29 -21.66 -2.57 -3.64
N ASP A 30 -21.37 -1.62 -4.52
CA ASP A 30 -21.84 -1.66 -5.90
C ASP A 30 -20.85 -0.97 -6.84
N ASN A 31 -20.77 -1.51 -8.04
CA ASN A 31 -19.94 -1.02 -9.12
C ASN A 31 -20.71 -1.13 -10.44
N ALA A 32 -21.41 -0.05 -10.79
CA ALA A 32 -22.19 0.06 -12.02
C ALA A 32 -21.36 0.42 -13.27
N ASN A 33 -20.03 0.53 -13.15
CA ASN A 33 -19.17 0.91 -14.27
C ASN A 33 -19.14 -0.17 -15.37
N THR A 34 -19.11 0.27 -16.63
CA THR A 34 -18.89 -0.61 -17.78
C THR A 34 -17.41 -0.92 -18.01
N SER A 35 -17.11 -1.91 -18.86
CA SER A 35 -15.73 -2.25 -19.26
C SER A 35 -15.00 -1.10 -19.95
N ASP A 36 -15.72 -0.13 -20.52
CA ASP A 36 -15.14 1.03 -21.22
C ASP A 36 -14.26 1.91 -20.33
N PHE A 37 -14.48 1.88 -19.02
CA PHE A 37 -13.68 2.62 -18.05
C PHE A 37 -12.37 1.90 -17.69
N VAL A 38 -12.29 0.58 -17.89
CA VAL A 38 -11.16 -0.26 -17.47
C VAL A 38 -10.39 -0.90 -18.63
N GLU A 39 -10.86 -0.79 -19.87
CA GLU A 39 -10.12 -1.33 -21.02
C GLU A 39 -9.05 -0.35 -21.51
N ALA A 40 -7.81 -0.83 -21.64
CA ALA A 40 -6.73 -0.12 -22.33
C ALA A 40 -7.05 -0.04 -23.83
N LYS A 41 -7.26 1.18 -24.35
CA LYS A 41 -7.77 1.41 -25.71
C LYS A 41 -6.68 1.48 -26.78
N ASP A 42 -5.41 1.40 -26.40
CA ASP A 42 -4.35 1.34 -27.40
C ASP A 42 -4.38 0.01 -28.17
N GLY A 43 -3.84 -0.01 -29.39
CA GLY A 43 -3.76 -1.22 -30.23
C GLY A 43 -2.68 -2.21 -29.77
N SER A 44 -2.21 -2.12 -28.52
CA SER A 44 -1.05 -2.85 -28.02
C SER A 44 -1.42 -3.80 -26.87
N ARG A 45 -0.40 -4.49 -26.33
CA ARG A 45 -0.51 -5.33 -25.11
C ARG A 45 -0.34 -4.52 -23.81
N ASN A 46 -0.10 -3.22 -23.91
CA ASN A 46 0.19 -2.38 -22.77
C ASN A 46 -1.02 -2.30 -21.85
N GLU A 47 -0.74 -2.51 -20.57
CA GLU A 47 -1.72 -2.32 -19.51
C GLU A 47 -1.19 -1.28 -18.55
N ALA A 48 -2.11 -0.60 -17.89
CA ALA A 48 -1.78 0.37 -16.87
C ALA A 48 -2.53 0.06 -15.58
N TRP A 49 -2.12 0.74 -14.53
CA TRP A 49 -2.72 0.66 -13.22
C TRP A 49 -2.81 2.05 -12.65
N VAL A 50 -3.80 2.31 -11.81
CA VAL A 50 -3.89 3.56 -11.05
C VAL A 50 -4.25 3.19 -9.62
N ASN A 51 -3.40 3.60 -8.66
CA ASN A 51 -3.75 3.56 -7.25
C ASN A 51 -4.42 4.88 -6.87
N SER A 52 -5.38 4.80 -5.96
CA SER A 52 -6.19 5.93 -5.55
C SER A 52 -6.27 5.99 -4.03
N ASP A 53 -6.00 7.15 -3.44
CA ASP A 53 -6.32 7.49 -2.06
C ASP A 53 -7.53 8.43 -2.06
N PHE A 54 -8.53 8.18 -1.22
CA PHE A 54 -9.74 9.00 -1.18
C PHE A 54 -10.45 8.86 0.17
N MET A 55 -11.40 9.76 0.43
CA MET A 55 -12.34 9.66 1.54
C MET A 55 -13.67 9.11 1.03
N VAL A 56 -14.25 8.14 1.73
CA VAL A 56 -15.65 7.75 1.56
C VAL A 56 -16.49 8.64 2.45
N GLY A 57 -17.39 9.42 1.84
CA GLY A 57 -18.32 10.31 2.54
C GLY A 57 -19.45 9.58 3.26
N LEU A 58 -20.25 10.33 4.02
CA LEU A 58 -21.45 9.82 4.71
C LEU A 58 -22.57 9.41 3.72
N ASP A 59 -22.48 9.85 2.48
CA ASP A 59 -23.30 9.42 1.35
C ASP A 59 -22.79 8.15 0.66
N GLY A 60 -21.66 7.60 1.12
CA GLY A 60 -21.03 6.42 0.53
C GLY A 60 -20.25 6.70 -0.76
N LYS A 61 -19.98 7.98 -1.09
CA LYS A 61 -19.27 8.37 -2.32
C LYS A 61 -17.80 8.74 -2.09
N PRO A 62 -16.91 8.45 -3.05
CA PRO A 62 -15.52 8.92 -3.01
C PRO A 62 -15.39 10.44 -3.17
N THR A 63 -14.56 11.06 -2.33
CA THR A 63 -14.18 12.47 -2.34
C THR A 63 -12.68 12.62 -2.04
N HIS A 64 -12.10 13.80 -2.26
CA HIS A 64 -10.67 14.07 -2.00
C HIS A 64 -9.72 13.05 -2.66
N ILE A 65 -10.01 12.71 -3.92
CA ILE A 65 -9.29 11.68 -4.67
C ILE A 65 -7.88 12.17 -5.02
N LEU A 66 -6.89 11.35 -4.70
CA LEU A 66 -5.50 11.49 -5.13
C LEU A 66 -5.13 10.23 -5.93
N LEU A 67 -4.57 10.41 -7.12
CA LEU A 67 -4.24 9.32 -8.04
C LEU A 67 -2.73 9.21 -8.25
N GLU A 68 -2.23 7.99 -8.37
CA GLU A 68 -0.86 7.72 -8.81
C GLU A 68 -0.81 6.63 -9.88
N SER A 69 0.16 6.75 -10.79
CA SER A 69 0.46 5.79 -11.84
C SER A 69 1.78 6.15 -12.52
N GLU A 70 2.41 5.16 -13.15
CA GLU A 70 3.47 5.42 -14.14
C GLU A 70 2.90 5.97 -15.47
N ASP A 71 1.59 5.84 -15.70
CA ASP A 71 0.89 6.33 -16.88
C ASP A 71 -0.28 7.26 -16.51
N PRO A 72 -0.03 8.57 -16.32
CA PRO A 72 -1.05 9.51 -15.88
C PRO A 72 -2.18 9.73 -16.89
N ARG A 73 -2.07 9.22 -18.13
CA ARG A 73 -3.12 9.31 -19.15
C ARG A 73 -4.43 8.64 -18.71
N TYR A 74 -4.35 7.71 -17.76
CA TYR A 74 -5.51 7.00 -17.21
C TYR A 74 -6.21 7.74 -16.06
N PHE A 75 -5.66 8.85 -15.54
CA PHE A 75 -6.20 9.53 -14.37
C PHE A 75 -7.65 9.99 -14.55
N GLY A 76 -7.98 10.68 -15.64
CA GLY A 76 -9.33 11.16 -15.88
C GLY A 76 -10.37 10.03 -15.95
N ARG A 77 -10.02 8.90 -16.57
CA ARG A 77 -10.89 7.71 -16.62
C ARG A 77 -11.06 7.06 -15.26
N THR A 78 -9.97 6.93 -14.49
CA THR A 78 -10.03 6.39 -13.13
C THR A 78 -10.87 7.28 -12.21
N GLU A 79 -10.75 8.60 -12.30
CA GLU A 79 -11.53 9.52 -11.49
C GLU A 79 -13.04 9.37 -11.75
N LEU A 80 -13.43 9.30 -13.03
CA LEU A 80 -14.82 9.04 -13.41
C LEU A 80 -15.31 7.66 -12.92
N TYR A 81 -14.46 6.63 -13.01
CA TYR A 81 -14.78 5.30 -12.51
C TYR A 81 -15.06 5.30 -11.01
N LEU A 82 -14.19 5.95 -10.22
CA LEU A 82 -14.34 6.04 -8.77
C LEU A 82 -15.62 6.78 -8.36
N LYS A 83 -15.97 7.88 -9.04
CA LYS A 83 -17.21 8.64 -8.75
C LYS A 83 -18.49 7.82 -8.92
N GLN A 84 -18.44 6.74 -9.72
CA GLN A 84 -19.57 5.83 -9.92
C GLN A 84 -19.64 4.69 -8.89
N LEU A 85 -18.59 4.47 -8.10
CA LEU A 85 -18.59 3.45 -7.05
C LEU A 85 -19.48 3.87 -5.87
N ASN A 86 -20.07 2.88 -5.22
CA ASN A 86 -20.82 3.05 -3.98
C ASN A 86 -20.20 2.21 -2.87
N TYR A 87 -20.09 2.80 -1.67
CA TYR A 87 -19.52 2.15 -0.50
C TYR A 87 -20.51 2.15 0.67
N THR A 88 -20.42 1.14 1.53
CA THR A 88 -20.92 1.29 2.89
C THR A 88 -20.12 2.39 3.59
N VAL A 89 -20.81 3.25 4.32
CA VAL A 89 -20.18 4.23 5.20
C VAL A 89 -19.43 3.50 6.32
N ALA A 90 -18.27 4.03 6.71
CA ALA A 90 -17.53 3.51 7.85
C ALA A 90 -18.26 3.79 9.16
N SER A 91 -17.93 3.05 10.21
CA SER A 91 -18.41 3.36 11.55
C SER A 91 -17.32 3.29 12.61
N LEU A 92 -17.39 4.19 13.59
CA LEU A 92 -16.55 4.22 14.78
C LEU A 92 -17.47 4.25 16.00
N ASN A 93 -17.33 3.28 16.91
CA ASN A 93 -18.28 3.08 18.03
C ASN A 93 -19.76 2.97 17.59
N GLY A 94 -20.00 2.51 16.36
CA GLY A 94 -21.35 2.40 15.78
C GLY A 94 -21.89 3.69 15.16
N GLU A 95 -21.20 4.82 15.30
CA GLU A 95 -21.53 6.08 14.63
C GLU A 95 -20.96 6.12 13.22
N LYS A 96 -21.73 6.64 12.25
CA LYS A 96 -21.28 6.76 10.87
C LYS A 96 -20.27 7.89 10.73
N ILE A 97 -19.15 7.61 10.06
CA ILE A 97 -18.07 8.58 9.85
C ILE A 97 -17.56 8.53 8.41
N ALA A 98 -17.02 9.65 7.93
CA ALA A 98 -16.25 9.66 6.71
C ALA A 98 -14.86 9.07 6.98
N SER A 99 -14.39 8.17 6.11
CA SER A 99 -13.15 7.43 6.35
C SER A 99 -12.32 7.33 5.08
N SER A 100 -11.00 7.34 5.25
CA SER A 100 -10.07 7.04 4.15
C SER A 100 -10.26 5.63 3.63
N SER A 101 -9.99 5.48 2.34
CA SER A 101 -9.94 4.20 1.63
C SER A 101 -8.93 4.29 0.49
N GLN A 102 -8.56 3.12 -0.01
CA GLN A 102 -7.64 2.98 -1.14
C GLN A 102 -8.23 2.03 -2.17
N PHE A 103 -7.96 2.31 -3.45
CA PHE A 103 -8.45 1.48 -4.55
C PHE A 103 -7.39 1.34 -5.65
N TYR A 104 -7.14 0.08 -6.03
CA TYR A 104 -6.28 -0.27 -7.16
C TYR A 104 -7.18 -0.55 -8.38
N LEU A 105 -7.06 0.27 -9.42
CA LEU A 105 -7.73 0.04 -10.69
C LEU A 105 -6.73 -0.42 -11.75
N ARG A 106 -7.02 -1.57 -12.37
CA ARG A 106 -6.30 -2.04 -13.56
C ARG A 106 -6.99 -1.53 -14.82
N HIS A 107 -6.19 -0.98 -15.72
CA HIS A 107 -6.56 -0.74 -17.11
C HIS A 107 -6.02 -1.89 -17.96
N TYR A 108 -6.84 -2.92 -18.16
CA TYR A 108 -6.42 -4.19 -18.75
C TYR A 108 -6.70 -4.26 -20.25
N LYS A 109 -6.08 -5.23 -20.93
CA LYS A 109 -6.38 -5.54 -22.32
C LYS A 109 -7.06 -6.90 -22.46
N THR A 110 -8.14 -6.94 -23.21
CA THR A 110 -8.78 -8.18 -23.67
C THR A 110 -8.53 -8.37 -25.16
N PHE A 111 -7.98 -9.52 -25.52
CA PHE A 111 -7.95 -9.97 -26.91
C PHE A 111 -9.15 -10.87 -27.15
N THR A 112 -9.63 -10.94 -28.40
CA THR A 112 -10.89 -11.60 -28.81
C THR A 112 -11.10 -13.02 -28.30
N ARG A 113 -10.05 -13.74 -27.85
CA ARG A 113 -10.15 -15.09 -27.26
C ARG A 113 -9.19 -15.39 -26.10
N HIS A 114 -8.37 -14.44 -25.66
CA HIS A 114 -7.34 -14.70 -24.64
C HIS A 114 -7.21 -13.54 -23.65
N SER A 115 -7.15 -13.87 -22.36
CA SER A 115 -6.77 -12.90 -21.33
C SER A 115 -5.30 -12.53 -21.46
N ASN A 116 -4.96 -11.25 -21.31
CA ASN A 116 -3.57 -10.77 -21.28
C ASN A 116 -2.94 -10.88 -19.88
N ASN A 117 -3.40 -11.84 -19.07
CA ASN A 117 -3.00 -11.98 -17.65
C ASN A 117 -1.71 -12.79 -17.45
N ASN A 118 -1.22 -13.46 -18.49
CA ASN A 118 -0.02 -14.29 -18.45
C ASN A 118 1.18 -13.55 -19.05
N VAL A 119 2.39 -13.98 -18.70
CA VAL A 119 3.62 -13.48 -19.33
C VAL A 119 3.79 -14.07 -20.74
N SER A 120 4.33 -13.29 -21.68
CA SER A 120 4.61 -13.77 -23.04
C SER A 120 5.90 -14.57 -23.14
N THR A 121 5.97 -15.47 -24.12
CA THR A 121 7.18 -16.27 -24.40
C THR A 121 8.41 -15.41 -24.65
N THR A 122 8.24 -14.29 -25.37
CA THR A 122 9.31 -13.33 -25.62
C THR A 122 9.76 -12.66 -24.32
N TYR A 123 8.83 -12.21 -23.49
CA TYR A 123 9.17 -11.68 -22.17
C TYR A 123 9.93 -12.69 -21.33
N THR A 124 9.45 -13.93 -21.22
CA THR A 124 10.10 -14.99 -20.42
C THR A 124 11.57 -15.19 -20.83
N LYS A 125 11.84 -15.23 -22.14
CA LYS A 125 13.22 -15.35 -22.66
C LYS A 125 14.12 -14.24 -22.13
N TYR A 126 13.72 -12.97 -22.28
CA TYR A 126 14.55 -11.83 -21.88
C TYR A 126 14.61 -11.67 -20.35
N PHE A 127 13.54 -12.03 -19.65
CA PHE A 127 13.51 -12.10 -18.21
C PHE A 127 14.53 -13.09 -17.67
N ASP A 128 14.55 -14.33 -18.19
CA ASP A 128 15.48 -15.36 -17.75
C ASP A 128 16.93 -15.00 -18.06
N GLN A 129 17.21 -14.42 -19.24
CA GLN A 129 18.53 -13.90 -19.59
C GLN A 129 18.99 -12.81 -18.61
N THR A 130 18.13 -11.83 -18.34
CA THR A 130 18.44 -10.74 -17.39
C THR A 130 18.65 -11.28 -15.98
N LYS A 131 17.81 -12.21 -15.55
CA LYS A 131 17.90 -12.88 -14.24
C LYS A 131 19.22 -13.63 -14.09
N GLN A 132 19.68 -14.35 -15.12
CA GLN A 132 20.98 -15.04 -15.09
C GLN A 132 22.14 -14.05 -14.89
N LEU A 133 22.09 -12.89 -15.54
CA LEU A 133 23.11 -11.84 -15.35
C LEU A 133 23.12 -11.30 -13.92
N ILE A 134 21.94 -11.01 -13.36
CA ILE A 134 21.80 -10.49 -11.98
C ILE A 134 22.27 -11.55 -10.96
N VAL A 135 21.80 -12.79 -11.07
CA VAL A 135 22.20 -13.89 -10.17
C VAL A 135 23.69 -14.21 -10.30
N GLY A 136 24.24 -14.11 -11.51
CA GLY A 136 25.68 -14.26 -11.77
C GLY A 136 26.53 -13.05 -11.38
N ASN A 137 25.95 -12.02 -10.74
CA ASN A 137 26.60 -10.76 -10.36
C ASN A 137 27.28 -10.01 -11.52
N LYS A 138 26.80 -10.19 -12.74
CA LYS A 138 27.28 -9.50 -13.95
C LYS A 138 26.53 -8.17 -14.12
N LEU A 139 26.66 -7.28 -13.14
CA LEU A 139 25.78 -6.10 -13.01
C LEU A 139 25.95 -5.07 -14.14
N SER A 140 27.13 -4.99 -14.76
CA SER A 140 27.38 -4.13 -15.92
C SER A 140 26.62 -4.59 -17.16
N GLU A 141 26.55 -5.90 -17.40
CA GLU A 141 25.77 -6.53 -18.48
C GLU A 141 24.26 -6.55 -18.14
N ALA A 142 23.92 -6.74 -16.86
CA ALA A 142 22.53 -6.78 -16.41
C ALA A 142 21.82 -5.44 -16.61
N LYS A 143 22.52 -4.31 -16.46
CA LYS A 143 21.93 -2.96 -16.60
C LYS A 143 21.24 -2.74 -17.95
N PRO A 144 21.92 -2.87 -19.10
CA PRO A 144 21.28 -2.72 -20.41
C PRO A 144 20.23 -3.81 -20.68
N ALA A 145 20.44 -5.04 -20.23
CA ALA A 145 19.45 -6.12 -20.38
C ALA A 145 18.14 -5.82 -19.62
N LEU A 146 18.25 -5.28 -18.40
CA LEU A 146 17.09 -4.88 -17.60
C LEU A 146 16.35 -3.68 -18.20
N ALA A 147 17.08 -2.71 -18.75
CA ALA A 147 16.47 -1.60 -19.47
C ALA A 147 15.69 -2.11 -20.69
N GLU A 148 16.28 -3.00 -21.48
CA GLU A 148 15.63 -3.60 -22.65
C GLU A 148 14.40 -4.44 -22.26
N LEU A 149 14.49 -5.27 -21.22
CA LEU A 149 13.36 -6.01 -20.65
C LEU A 149 12.20 -5.06 -20.28
N THR A 150 12.52 -3.98 -19.59
CA THR A 150 11.54 -2.99 -19.12
C THR A 150 10.88 -2.26 -20.29
N GLU A 151 11.66 -1.72 -21.22
CA GLU A 151 11.16 -0.84 -22.28
C GLU A 151 10.50 -1.60 -23.42
N LYS A 152 11.06 -2.76 -23.82
CA LYS A 152 10.63 -3.49 -25.03
C LYS A 152 9.70 -4.66 -24.77
N TYR A 153 9.80 -5.30 -23.61
CA TYR A 153 9.15 -6.59 -23.40
C TYR A 153 8.14 -6.62 -22.25
N THR A 154 8.20 -5.65 -21.33
CA THR A 154 7.23 -5.51 -20.25
C THR A 154 5.99 -4.79 -20.75
N ARG A 155 4.84 -5.47 -20.81
CA ARG A 155 3.61 -4.91 -21.39
C ARG A 155 2.43 -5.00 -20.43
N ASN A 156 2.07 -6.20 -19.99
CA ASN A 156 0.92 -6.39 -19.11
C ASN A 156 1.29 -6.31 -17.62
N ILE A 157 0.29 -6.26 -16.74
CA ILE A 157 0.54 -6.08 -15.29
C ILE A 157 1.33 -7.26 -14.69
N ALA A 158 1.17 -8.48 -15.21
CA ALA A 158 1.95 -9.62 -14.72
C ALA A 158 3.44 -9.44 -15.06
N GLU A 159 3.76 -9.12 -16.31
CA GLU A 159 5.14 -8.81 -16.73
C GLU A 159 5.71 -7.62 -15.93
N GLN A 160 4.89 -6.59 -15.65
CA GLN A 160 5.31 -5.45 -14.81
C GLN A 160 5.64 -5.88 -13.38
N ALA A 161 4.85 -6.79 -12.79
CA ALA A 161 5.09 -7.29 -11.44
C ALA A 161 6.41 -8.07 -11.35
N TYR A 162 6.65 -9.00 -12.27
CA TYR A 162 7.89 -9.78 -12.33
C TYR A 162 9.10 -8.88 -12.63
N THR A 163 8.95 -7.90 -13.52
CA THR A 163 10.02 -6.93 -13.83
C THR A 163 10.36 -6.07 -12.62
N ALA A 164 9.36 -5.62 -11.86
CA ALA A 164 9.58 -4.88 -10.62
C ALA A 164 10.33 -5.73 -9.57
N TRP A 165 9.94 -7.00 -9.40
CA TRP A 165 10.66 -7.93 -8.53
C TRP A 165 12.11 -8.15 -8.98
N LEU A 166 12.36 -8.33 -10.28
CA LEU A 166 13.71 -8.53 -10.79
C LEU A 166 14.57 -7.25 -10.68
N SER A 167 13.94 -6.10 -10.93
CA SER A 167 14.58 -4.79 -10.81
C SER A 167 14.98 -4.49 -9.37
N SER A 168 14.15 -4.88 -8.38
CA SER A 168 14.51 -4.70 -6.98
C SER A 168 15.76 -5.52 -6.63
N ALA A 169 15.88 -6.77 -7.11
CA ALA A 169 17.10 -7.55 -6.92
C ALA A 169 18.33 -6.88 -7.55
N TYR A 170 18.21 -6.28 -8.74
CA TYR A 170 19.30 -5.51 -9.36
C TYR A 170 19.72 -4.31 -8.50
N PHE A 171 18.75 -3.46 -8.10
CA PHE A 171 19.03 -2.25 -7.32
C PHE A 171 19.60 -2.55 -5.93
N TYR A 172 19.19 -3.66 -5.32
CA TYR A 172 19.80 -4.15 -4.09
C TYR A 172 21.29 -4.45 -4.28
N ASN A 173 21.67 -5.15 -5.36
CA ASN A 173 23.06 -5.54 -5.61
C ASN A 173 23.99 -4.34 -5.90
N ILE A 174 23.46 -3.26 -6.49
CA ILE A 174 24.22 -2.00 -6.70
C ILE A 174 24.06 -1.00 -5.55
N GLN A 175 23.35 -1.37 -4.47
CA GLN A 175 23.08 -0.53 -3.29
C GLN A 175 22.36 0.79 -3.61
N ASP A 176 21.52 0.80 -4.66
CA ASP A 176 20.63 1.92 -4.95
C ASP A 176 19.33 1.74 -4.16
N TRP A 177 19.35 2.18 -2.90
CA TRP A 177 18.27 1.97 -1.95
C TRP A 177 16.96 2.65 -2.36
N HIS A 178 17.04 3.80 -3.05
CA HIS A 178 15.85 4.52 -3.51
C HIS A 178 15.11 3.72 -4.58
N ASN A 179 15.82 3.28 -5.62
CA ASN A 179 15.21 2.47 -6.67
C ASN A 179 14.84 1.06 -6.17
N TYR A 180 15.60 0.52 -5.21
CA TYR A 180 15.24 -0.73 -4.55
C TYR A 180 13.87 -0.64 -3.86
N GLU A 181 13.64 0.40 -3.05
CA GLU A 181 12.36 0.65 -2.39
C GLU A 181 11.23 0.83 -3.41
N LEU A 182 11.45 1.66 -4.42
CA LEU A 182 10.46 1.95 -5.46
C LEU A 182 9.97 0.68 -6.17
N GLN A 183 10.90 -0.19 -6.55
CA GLN A 183 10.59 -1.44 -7.24
C GLN A 183 9.96 -2.47 -6.31
N LEU A 184 10.38 -2.55 -5.05
CA LEU A 184 9.72 -3.39 -4.04
C LEU A 184 8.27 -2.98 -3.79
N ARG A 185 8.00 -1.69 -3.68
CA ARG A 185 6.63 -1.16 -3.52
C ARG A 185 5.77 -1.54 -4.71
N LYS A 186 6.28 -1.36 -5.94
CA LYS A 186 5.60 -1.77 -7.17
C LYS A 186 5.28 -3.27 -7.20
N ALA A 187 6.26 -4.13 -6.91
CA ALA A 187 6.07 -5.58 -6.85
C ALA A 187 5.03 -5.97 -5.78
N THR A 188 5.06 -5.32 -4.63
CA THR A 188 4.13 -5.55 -3.51
C THR A 188 2.70 -5.10 -3.82
N ASP A 189 2.53 -3.99 -4.53
CA ASP A 189 1.22 -3.54 -5.01
C ASP A 189 0.62 -4.53 -6.01
N MET A 190 1.46 -5.09 -6.88
CA MET A 190 1.06 -6.07 -7.89
C MET A 190 1.17 -7.53 -7.42
N HIS A 191 1.27 -7.79 -6.11
CA HIS A 191 1.55 -9.12 -5.55
C HIS A 191 0.64 -10.25 -6.05
N ARG A 192 -0.61 -9.95 -6.44
CA ARG A 192 -1.57 -10.94 -6.96
C ARG A 192 -1.15 -11.56 -8.29
N PHE A 193 -0.21 -10.94 -9.00
CA PHE A 193 0.33 -11.41 -10.27
C PHE A 193 1.69 -12.11 -10.14
N LEU A 194 2.24 -12.16 -8.93
CA LEU A 194 3.46 -12.88 -8.61
C LEU A 194 3.14 -14.28 -8.09
N GLU A 195 4.10 -15.19 -8.23
CA GLU A 195 4.07 -16.43 -7.47
C GLU A 195 4.02 -16.12 -5.95
N PRO A 196 3.25 -16.89 -5.15
CA PRO A 196 3.06 -16.59 -3.72
C PRO A 196 4.35 -16.43 -2.92
N ASP A 197 5.40 -17.20 -3.24
CA ASP A 197 6.70 -17.10 -2.56
C ASP A 197 7.45 -15.82 -2.94
N LEU A 198 7.35 -15.37 -4.18
CA LEU A 198 7.94 -14.10 -4.62
C LEU A 198 7.20 -12.91 -4.03
N ALA A 199 5.87 -12.98 -3.97
CA ALA A 199 5.05 -11.99 -3.28
C ALA A 199 5.44 -11.88 -1.80
N LEU A 200 5.57 -13.01 -1.11
CA LEU A 200 5.96 -13.04 0.29
C LEU A 200 7.37 -12.48 0.50
N MET A 201 8.34 -12.91 -0.31
CA MET A 201 9.72 -12.42 -0.25
C MET A 201 9.80 -10.91 -0.49
N SER A 202 9.04 -10.39 -1.46
CA SER A 202 8.98 -8.95 -1.77
C SER A 202 8.43 -8.15 -0.58
N MET A 203 7.33 -8.63 0.03
CA MET A 203 6.76 -7.97 1.20
C MET A 203 7.67 -8.05 2.43
N GLN A 204 8.37 -9.17 2.64
CA GLN A 204 9.33 -9.30 3.74
C GLN A 204 10.51 -8.35 3.55
N SER A 205 11.01 -8.24 2.32
CA SER A 205 12.09 -7.31 1.96
C SER A 205 11.67 -5.86 2.17
N LEU A 206 10.46 -5.49 1.72
CA LEU A 206 9.91 -4.16 1.93
C LEU A 206 9.71 -3.85 3.42
N MET A 207 9.14 -4.77 4.18
CA MET A 207 8.95 -4.61 5.63
C MET A 207 10.29 -4.40 6.35
N ASN A 208 11.32 -5.18 6.00
CA ASN A 208 12.65 -5.02 6.59
C ASN A 208 13.29 -3.67 6.26
N LEU A 209 13.13 -3.21 5.02
CA LEU A 209 13.60 -1.88 4.61
C LEU A 209 12.84 -0.76 5.34
N GLU A 210 11.53 -0.91 5.52
CA GLU A 210 10.70 0.02 6.29
C GLU A 210 11.12 0.07 7.75
N LEU A 211 11.41 -1.07 8.39
CA LEU A 211 11.95 -1.12 9.75
C LEU A 211 13.32 -0.44 9.86
N TYR A 212 14.22 -0.70 8.90
CA TYR A 212 15.54 -0.07 8.84
C TYR A 212 15.43 1.46 8.72
N ASN A 213 14.48 1.92 7.89
CA ASN A 213 14.17 3.34 7.69
C ASN A 213 13.24 3.93 8.78
N LYS A 214 12.98 3.17 9.86
CA LYS A 214 12.11 3.58 10.98
C LYS A 214 10.69 3.95 10.57
N GLN A 215 10.20 3.42 9.46
CA GLN A 215 8.84 3.60 8.96
C GLN A 215 7.91 2.54 9.56
N TYR A 216 7.77 2.53 10.90
CA TYR A 216 7.12 1.45 11.64
C TYR A 216 5.66 1.20 11.22
N GLY A 217 4.89 2.25 10.98
CA GLY A 217 3.52 2.17 10.50
C GLY A 217 3.42 1.54 9.11
N ASN A 218 4.36 1.88 8.22
CA ASN A 218 4.46 1.26 6.90
C ASN A 218 4.78 -0.24 7.04
N ALA A 219 5.74 -0.60 7.91
CA ALA A 219 6.11 -1.99 8.16
C ALA A 219 4.91 -2.82 8.68
N LEU A 220 4.12 -2.27 9.60
CA LEU A 220 2.88 -2.93 10.05
C LEU A 220 1.89 -3.10 8.90
N HIS A 221 1.69 -2.07 8.08
CA HIS A 221 0.78 -2.15 6.94
C HIS A 221 1.24 -3.22 5.93
N THR A 222 2.53 -3.31 5.64
CA THR A 222 3.13 -4.35 4.81
C THR A 222 2.90 -5.74 5.39
N LEU A 223 3.08 -5.94 6.70
CA LEU A 223 2.76 -7.22 7.36
C LEU A 223 1.28 -7.58 7.22
N LEU A 224 0.37 -6.63 7.43
CA LEU A 224 -1.06 -6.89 7.28
C LEU A 224 -1.42 -7.26 5.83
N LYS A 225 -0.75 -6.64 4.84
CA LYS A 225 -0.94 -6.94 3.42
C LYS A 225 -0.55 -8.38 3.06
N MET A 226 0.44 -8.96 3.74
CA MET A 226 0.85 -10.36 3.51
C MET A 226 -0.28 -11.37 3.77
N ARG A 227 -1.29 -11.02 4.59
CA ARG A 227 -2.49 -11.87 4.80
C ARG A 227 -3.33 -12.04 3.54
N HIS A 228 -3.13 -11.20 2.53
CA HIS A 228 -3.85 -11.25 1.26
C HIS A 228 -3.08 -12.01 0.17
N ILE A 229 -1.90 -12.55 0.48
CA ILE A 229 -1.17 -13.42 -0.45
C ILE A 229 -1.91 -14.76 -0.55
N LYS A 230 -2.18 -15.18 -1.79
CA LYS A 230 -2.85 -16.46 -2.08
C LYS A 230 -2.10 -17.62 -1.41
N ASN A 231 -2.83 -18.49 -0.72
CA ASN A 231 -2.32 -19.68 -0.05
C ASN A 231 -1.23 -19.40 1.03
N LYS A 232 -1.10 -18.16 1.49
CA LYS A 232 -0.29 -17.81 2.66
C LYS A 232 -1.22 -17.34 3.76
N GLN A 233 -1.01 -17.83 4.97
CA GLN A 233 -1.77 -17.40 6.14
C GLN A 233 -0.78 -16.95 7.20
N LEU A 234 -0.89 -15.68 7.58
CA LEU A 234 -0.24 -15.17 8.79
C LEU A 234 -1.13 -15.46 9.97
N SER A 235 -0.58 -16.14 10.96
CA SER A 235 -1.29 -16.39 12.21
C SER A 235 -1.59 -15.06 12.92
N ARG A 236 -2.70 -15.02 13.66
CA ARG A 236 -3.00 -13.85 14.51
C ARG A 236 -1.89 -13.60 15.54
N GLN A 237 -1.30 -14.68 16.07
CA GLN A 237 -0.20 -14.62 17.02
C GLN A 237 1.01 -13.87 16.43
N THR A 238 1.43 -14.22 15.20
CA THR A 238 2.55 -13.55 14.52
C THR A 238 2.30 -12.05 14.36
N VAL A 239 1.07 -11.65 14.02
CA VAL A 239 0.71 -10.22 13.90
C VAL A 239 0.76 -9.52 15.26
N THR A 240 0.26 -10.18 16.32
CA THR A 240 0.29 -9.63 17.69
C THR A 240 1.71 -9.47 18.22
N GLU A 241 2.56 -10.48 18.02
CA GLU A 241 3.97 -10.44 18.44
C GLU A 241 4.72 -9.32 17.73
N PHE A 242 4.53 -9.17 16.41
CA PHE A 242 5.15 -8.09 15.64
C PHE A 242 4.64 -6.71 16.06
N LYS A 243 3.33 -6.55 16.30
CA LYS A 243 2.77 -5.30 16.85
C LYS A 243 3.41 -4.95 18.20
N THR A 244 3.64 -5.95 19.05
CA THR A 244 4.27 -5.76 20.37
C THR A 244 5.71 -5.28 20.23
N GLN A 245 6.51 -5.94 19.39
CA GLN A 245 7.89 -5.52 19.11
C GLN A 245 7.97 -4.11 18.53
N LEU A 246 7.05 -3.76 17.61
CA LEU A 246 6.98 -2.41 17.05
C LEU A 246 6.65 -1.36 18.11
N ASN A 247 5.73 -1.65 19.03
CA ASN A 247 5.40 -0.76 20.13
C ASN A 247 6.59 -0.52 21.07
N GLU A 248 7.38 -1.56 21.37
CA GLU A 248 8.60 -1.43 22.18
C GLU A 248 9.64 -0.54 21.49
N GLN A 249 9.86 -0.74 20.18
CA GLN A 249 10.78 0.08 19.39
C GLN A 249 10.32 1.54 19.30
N LEU A 250 9.01 1.76 19.12
CA LEU A 250 8.43 3.08 19.14
C LEU A 250 8.63 3.72 20.51
N ALA A 251 8.30 3.05 21.62
CA ALA A 251 8.49 3.60 22.96
C ALA A 251 9.94 4.07 23.21
N ALA A 252 10.93 3.35 22.68
CA ALA A 252 12.34 3.72 22.76
C ALA A 252 12.77 4.89 21.84
N GLN A 253 11.96 5.26 20.84
CA GLN A 253 12.24 6.32 19.87
C GLN A 253 11.15 7.40 19.89
N PRO A 254 11.25 8.40 20.80
CA PRO A 254 10.23 9.44 20.96
C PRO A 254 10.12 10.38 19.76
N VAL A 255 11.19 10.51 18.98
CA VAL A 255 11.27 11.32 17.77
C VAL A 255 11.78 10.45 16.63
N ASN A 256 11.10 10.52 15.49
CA ASN A 256 11.48 9.81 14.28
C ASN A 256 11.64 10.79 13.11
N THR A 257 12.59 10.52 12.23
CA THR A 257 12.84 11.35 11.04
C THR A 257 13.11 10.45 9.86
N VAL A 258 12.32 10.65 8.80
CA VAL A 258 12.40 9.90 7.56
C VAL A 258 12.74 10.87 6.44
N LYS A 259 13.79 10.55 5.69
CA LYS A 259 14.12 11.24 4.44
C LYS A 259 13.70 10.38 3.27
N SER A 260 13.17 11.01 2.24
CA SER A 260 12.74 10.32 1.04
C SER A 260 12.95 11.18 -0.19
N LYS A 261 12.91 10.54 -1.35
CA LYS A 261 13.03 11.16 -2.66
C LYS A 261 11.77 10.84 -3.45
N LEU A 262 11.15 11.85 -4.05
CA LEU A 262 9.91 11.69 -4.79
C LEU A 262 10.15 11.29 -6.24
N VAL A 263 9.16 10.62 -6.81
CA VAL A 263 9.07 10.26 -8.23
C VAL A 263 7.77 10.85 -8.75
N GLN A 264 7.82 11.53 -9.90
CA GLN A 264 6.63 12.15 -10.49
C GLN A 264 5.50 11.12 -10.68
N SER A 265 4.27 11.57 -10.44
CA SER A 265 3.04 10.76 -10.55
C SER A 265 2.99 9.54 -9.62
N ARG A 266 3.91 9.43 -8.65
CA ARG A 266 3.87 8.47 -7.54
C ARG A 266 3.60 9.19 -6.23
N THR A 267 2.88 8.53 -5.34
CA THR A 267 2.59 9.03 -4.00
C THR A 267 3.55 8.41 -3.01
N TRP A 268 4.35 9.24 -2.35
CA TRP A 268 5.02 8.81 -1.12
C TRP A 268 4.00 8.74 0.00
N ARG A 269 3.81 7.54 0.57
CA ARG A 269 2.88 7.29 1.66
C ARG A 269 3.62 6.95 2.94
N HIS A 270 3.21 7.57 4.03
CA HIS A 270 3.77 7.31 5.34
C HIS A 270 2.66 7.20 6.38
N PHE A 271 2.48 6.01 6.95
CA PHE A 271 1.58 5.77 8.07
C PHE A 271 2.21 6.35 9.35
N LEU A 272 1.46 7.25 9.99
CA LEU A 272 1.94 8.00 11.15
C LEU A 272 2.08 7.08 12.35
N ASN A 273 3.20 7.20 13.07
CA ASN A 273 3.42 6.49 14.32
C ASN A 273 3.16 7.37 15.55
N ARG A 274 3.16 8.70 15.34
CA ARG A 274 3.10 9.70 16.41
C ARG A 274 2.02 10.75 16.17
N SER A 275 1.72 11.51 17.22
CA SER A 275 0.62 12.47 17.23
C SER A 275 0.93 13.81 16.59
N THR A 276 2.20 14.18 16.44
CA THR A 276 2.64 15.40 15.77
C THR A 276 3.59 15.07 14.63
N PHE A 277 3.47 15.79 13.52
CA PHE A 277 4.46 15.70 12.45
C PHE A 277 4.82 17.06 11.85
N SER A 278 6.00 17.10 11.22
CA SER A 278 6.46 18.17 10.35
C SER A 278 6.91 17.59 9.01
N LEU A 279 6.74 18.36 7.94
CA LEU A 279 7.16 18.00 6.59
C LEU A 279 7.75 19.21 5.87
N SER A 280 8.95 19.06 5.34
CA SER A 280 9.59 20.02 4.44
C SER A 280 10.04 19.36 3.15
N ALA A 281 10.13 20.16 2.09
CA ALA A 281 10.91 19.82 0.90
C ALA A 281 12.28 20.50 1.03
N ASP A 282 13.35 19.73 0.96
CA ASP A 282 14.73 20.21 1.05
C ASP A 282 15.19 20.79 -0.30
N ASN A 283 14.58 20.31 -1.39
CA ASN A 283 14.70 20.84 -2.75
C ASN A 283 13.41 20.53 -3.55
N GLY A 284 13.32 21.02 -4.78
CA GLY A 284 12.17 20.75 -5.66
C GLY A 284 10.86 21.34 -5.14
N SER A 285 9.73 20.85 -5.65
CA SER A 285 8.40 21.31 -5.25
C SER A 285 7.41 20.18 -4.98
N LEU A 286 6.52 20.40 -4.02
CA LEU A 286 5.42 19.49 -3.70
C LEU A 286 4.14 19.97 -4.38
N SER A 287 3.43 19.07 -5.06
CA SER A 287 2.15 19.36 -5.71
C SER A 287 0.96 19.03 -4.80
N THR A 288 1.11 18.03 -3.92
CA THR A 288 0.08 17.65 -2.95
C THR A 288 0.71 17.17 -1.66
N VAL A 289 0.20 17.67 -0.53
CA VAL A 289 0.41 17.11 0.80
C VAL A 289 -0.96 16.96 1.45
N ALA A 290 -1.34 15.72 1.74
CA ALA A 290 -2.65 15.42 2.31
C ALA A 290 -2.58 14.29 3.34
N LEU A 291 -3.27 14.46 4.46
CA LEU A 291 -3.43 13.48 5.51
C LEU A 291 -4.78 12.77 5.35
N TYR A 292 -4.75 11.45 5.21
CA TYR A 292 -5.92 10.60 5.11
C TYR A 292 -6.03 9.76 6.38
N CYS A 293 -7.19 9.79 7.04
CA CYS A 293 -7.38 9.14 8.34
C CYS A 293 -8.62 8.25 8.38
N GLN A 294 -8.76 7.43 9.41
CA GLN A 294 -9.98 6.65 9.65
C GLN A 294 -11.19 7.55 9.89
N ASN A 295 -10.98 8.74 10.45
CA ASN A 295 -12.05 9.69 10.75
C ASN A 295 -11.59 11.15 10.50
N GLY A 296 -11.20 11.47 9.27
CA GLY A 296 -10.79 12.83 8.92
C GLY A 296 -9.92 12.91 7.68
N TYR A 297 -9.79 14.14 7.19
CA TYR A 297 -8.94 14.51 6.05
C TYR A 297 -8.38 15.90 6.26
N GLN A 298 -7.11 16.11 5.94
CA GLN A 298 -6.49 17.44 5.94
C GLN A 298 -5.63 17.60 4.69
N ARG A 299 -5.88 18.65 3.89
CA ARG A 299 -4.97 19.08 2.82
C ARG A 299 -4.14 20.25 3.31
N PHE A 300 -2.86 20.28 2.97
CA PHE A 300 -1.96 21.38 3.32
C PHE A 300 -1.67 22.19 2.05
N SER A 301 -2.00 23.48 2.08
CA SER A 301 -1.68 24.44 1.01
C SER A 301 -0.40 25.22 1.28
N GLU A 302 0.01 25.31 2.54
CA GLU A 302 1.21 26.03 2.98
C GLU A 302 2.29 25.04 3.39
N LEU A 303 3.53 25.31 2.94
CA LEU A 303 4.70 24.49 3.21
C LEU A 303 5.84 25.39 3.74
N PRO A 304 6.67 24.89 4.67
CA PRO A 304 6.63 23.56 5.28
C PRO A 304 5.45 23.37 6.23
N VAL A 305 5.01 22.12 6.41
CA VAL A 305 4.08 21.77 7.49
C VAL A 305 4.88 21.71 8.78
N ASN A 306 4.62 22.61 9.71
CA ASN A 306 5.35 22.69 10.97
C ASN A 306 4.47 22.23 12.13
N ASN A 307 4.92 21.20 12.85
CA ASN A 307 4.35 20.73 14.12
C ASN A 307 2.82 20.55 14.09
N TYR A 308 2.30 19.95 13.02
CA TYR A 308 0.88 19.67 12.92
C TYR A 308 0.49 18.57 13.91
N GLN A 309 -0.31 18.96 14.90
CA GLN A 309 -0.91 18.04 15.87
C GLN A 309 -2.13 17.36 15.24
N VAL A 310 -2.03 16.05 15.04
CA VAL A 310 -3.15 15.25 14.53
C VAL A 310 -4.22 15.12 15.62
N PRO A 311 -5.48 15.48 15.36
CA PRO A 311 -6.56 15.29 16.32
C PRO A 311 -6.69 13.81 16.73
N GLU A 312 -6.87 13.52 18.02
CA GLU A 312 -7.08 12.14 18.50
C GLU A 312 -8.25 11.46 17.77
N ALA A 313 -9.33 12.21 17.59
CA ALA A 313 -10.54 11.76 16.91
C ALA A 313 -10.31 11.24 15.48
N TYR A 314 -9.18 11.58 14.82
CA TYR A 314 -8.87 11.10 13.47
C TYR A 314 -8.47 9.62 13.43
N GLY A 315 -8.03 9.04 14.55
CA GLY A 315 -7.54 7.66 14.61
C GLY A 315 -6.22 7.43 13.87
N SER A 316 -6.10 6.29 13.20
CA SER A 316 -4.95 5.97 12.33
C SER A 316 -4.98 6.81 11.06
N CYS A 317 -3.82 7.33 10.68
CA CYS A 317 -3.65 8.19 9.51
C CYS A 317 -2.42 7.80 8.69
N TYR A 318 -2.42 8.18 7.42
CA TYR A 318 -1.23 8.24 6.59
C TYR A 318 -1.14 9.58 5.87
N LEU A 319 0.08 10.06 5.73
CA LEU A 319 0.42 11.22 4.92
C LEU A 319 0.68 10.74 3.49
N ALA A 320 0.08 11.42 2.52
CA ALA A 320 0.26 11.22 1.10
C ALA A 320 0.91 12.47 0.49
N VAL A 321 2.07 12.30 -0.13
CA VAL A 321 2.87 13.38 -0.70
C VAL A 321 3.17 13.10 -2.17
N GLN A 322 2.92 14.09 -3.02
CA GLN A 322 3.31 14.10 -4.44
C GLN A 322 4.08 15.38 -4.74
N GLY A 323 4.99 15.30 -5.71
CA GLY A 323 5.85 16.41 -6.13
C GLY A 323 6.61 16.08 -7.40
N GLU A 324 7.54 16.96 -7.75
CA GLU A 324 8.44 16.75 -8.89
C GLU A 324 9.38 15.57 -8.64
N THR A 325 9.80 14.90 -9.72
CA THR A 325 10.85 13.89 -9.66
C THR A 325 12.09 14.47 -9.01
N ASP A 326 12.74 13.67 -8.18
CA ASP A 326 13.95 13.99 -7.44
C ASP A 326 13.82 15.02 -6.30
N THR A 327 12.61 15.50 -6.02
CA THR A 327 12.30 16.28 -4.82
C THR A 327 12.66 15.48 -3.56
N GLN A 328 13.54 16.04 -2.73
CA GLN A 328 13.92 15.48 -1.44
C GLN A 328 13.00 16.04 -0.37
N ILE A 329 12.44 15.14 0.44
CA ILE A 329 11.59 15.49 1.56
C ILE A 329 12.19 15.01 2.87
N THR A 330 11.97 15.81 3.91
CA THR A 330 12.24 15.43 5.29
C THR A 330 10.91 15.44 6.06
N TYR A 331 10.52 14.27 6.56
CA TYR A 331 9.38 14.07 7.44
C TYR A 331 9.89 13.80 8.86
N ARG A 332 9.33 14.48 9.85
CA ARG A 332 9.66 14.28 11.27
C ARG A 332 8.38 14.07 12.06
N GLU A 333 8.36 13.13 12.97
CA GLU A 333 7.21 12.86 13.84
C GLU A 333 7.62 12.67 15.31
N GLU A 334 6.74 13.09 16.22
CA GLU A 334 6.96 13.04 17.66
C GLU A 334 5.64 13.12 18.46
N GLY A 335 5.75 12.97 19.79
CA GLY A 335 4.62 13.03 20.71
C GLY A 335 4.06 11.64 21.03
N ASP A 336 2.78 11.58 21.35
CA ASP A 336 2.13 10.33 21.78
C ASP A 336 2.16 9.27 20.68
N ALA A 337 2.35 8.02 21.09
CA ALA A 337 2.27 6.90 20.17
C ALA A 337 0.83 6.75 19.64
N ARG A 338 0.69 6.67 18.31
CA ARG A 338 -0.59 6.49 17.61
C ARG A 338 -0.65 5.20 16.82
N PHE A 339 0.35 4.35 17.01
CA PHE A 339 0.50 3.10 16.29
C PHE A 339 -0.64 2.13 16.59
N GLY A 340 -1.28 1.63 15.53
CA GLY A 340 -2.32 0.60 15.67
C GLY A 340 -3.66 1.09 16.23
N LEU A 341 -3.89 2.41 16.32
CA LEU A 341 -5.19 2.94 16.73
C LEU A 341 -6.29 2.40 15.80
N TYR A 342 -7.22 1.64 16.37
CA TYR A 342 -8.36 1.05 15.67
C TYR A 342 -8.01 0.02 14.55
N LEU A 343 -6.82 -0.62 14.61
CA LEU A 343 -6.34 -1.65 13.67
C LEU A 343 -6.32 -3.09 14.22
#